data_AF-W7CI89-F1
#
_entry.id   AF-W7CI89-F1
#
_cell.length_a   1.000
_cell.length_b   1.000
_cell.length_c   1.000
_cell.angle_alpha   90.00
_cell.angle_beta   90.00
_cell.angle_gamma   90.00
#
_symmetry.space_group_name_H-M   'P 1'
#
loop_
_entity.id
_entity.type
_entity.pdbx_description
1 polymer ?
#
loop_
_entity_poly.entity_id
_entity_poly.type
_entity_poly.pdbx_seq_one_letter_code
_entity_poly.pdbx_strand_id
1 'polypeptide(L)'
;MSKAYITFTTRDAAYMGARSTMYKDWQNVQVKAQNQTADRVKYSLEMWTKYGMTHTLQGVKILANGVGVELENPNAGTDIYYTTDGSDPMGANGVVSSTATKYEAGTTLDANAKLTVRAFTTNNWGPITK
;
A
#
# COMPACT_ATOMS: atom_id res chain seq x y z
N MET A 1 -33.01 65.63 -8.68
CA MET A 1 -32.85 64.18 -8.88
C MET A 1 -32.03 63.63 -7.73
N SER A 2 -32.65 63.03 -6.71
CA SER A 2 -31.93 62.49 -5.55
C SER A 2 -32.02 60.97 -5.54
N LYS A 3 -30.86 60.32 -5.55
CA LYS A 3 -30.70 58.86 -5.59
C LYS A 3 -31.29 58.23 -4.34
N ALA A 4 -32.17 57.25 -4.53
CA ALA A 4 -32.63 56.36 -3.47
C ALA A 4 -31.44 55.51 -3.00
N TYR A 5 -30.91 55.79 -1.81
CA TYR A 5 -30.01 54.88 -1.12
C TYR A 5 -30.85 53.75 -0.55
N ILE A 6 -30.76 52.56 -1.16
CA ILE A 6 -31.27 51.34 -0.56
C ILE A 6 -30.36 51.05 0.64
N THR A 7 -30.83 51.37 1.83
CA THR A 7 -30.20 50.97 3.09
C THR A 7 -30.32 49.46 3.23
N PHE A 8 -29.24 48.73 2.95
CA PHE A 8 -29.11 47.33 3.35
C PHE A 8 -29.08 47.29 4.87
N THR A 9 -30.19 46.87 5.46
CA THR A 9 -30.42 46.76 6.89
C THR A 9 -29.41 45.80 7.53
N THR A 10 -29.07 46.07 8.79
CA THR A 10 -28.12 45.39 9.70
C THR A 10 -28.26 43.87 9.85
N ARG A 11 -29.17 43.23 9.11
CA ARG A 11 -29.36 41.79 9.02
C ARG A 11 -28.38 41.10 8.07
N ASP A 12 -27.80 41.85 7.13
CA ASP A 12 -26.94 41.31 6.07
C ASP A 12 -25.47 41.18 6.51
N ALA A 13 -24.94 42.13 7.29
CA ALA A 13 -23.56 42.08 7.79
C ALA A 13 -23.32 40.90 8.77
N ALA A 14 -24.31 40.58 9.61
CA ALA A 14 -24.24 39.42 10.51
C ALA A 14 -24.32 38.09 9.73
N TYR A 15 -25.11 38.03 8.66
CA TYR A 15 -25.22 36.86 7.78
C TYR A 15 -23.93 36.64 6.96
N MET A 16 -23.35 37.73 6.44
CA MET A 16 -22.05 37.76 5.75
C MET A 16 -20.88 37.41 6.68
N GLY A 17 -20.93 37.85 7.95
CA GLY A 17 -19.97 37.52 8.99
C GLY A 17 -20.05 36.06 9.42
N ALA A 18 -21.25 35.55 9.67
CA ALA A 18 -21.49 34.17 10.07
C ALA A 18 -21.01 33.15 9.03
N ARG A 19 -21.26 33.39 7.74
CA ARG A 19 -20.75 32.52 6.67
C ARG A 19 -19.22 32.60 6.50
N SER A 20 -18.62 33.77 6.79
CA SER A 20 -17.16 33.97 6.77
C SER A 20 -16.48 33.23 7.93
N THR A 21 -17.06 33.29 9.13
CA THR A 21 -16.59 32.50 10.28
C THR A 21 -16.78 31.00 10.03
N MET A 22 -17.94 30.57 9.51
CA MET A 22 -18.16 29.16 9.16
C MET A 22 -17.17 28.64 8.11
N TYR A 23 -16.82 29.45 7.11
CA TYR A 23 -15.82 29.08 6.10
C TYR A 23 -14.41 28.96 6.70
N LYS A 24 -14.00 29.88 7.58
CA LYS A 24 -12.72 29.81 8.30
C LYS A 24 -12.68 28.62 9.26
N ASP A 25 -13.78 28.34 9.95
CA ASP A 25 -13.91 27.18 10.82
C ASP A 25 -13.83 25.88 10.01
N TRP A 26 -14.50 25.81 8.86
CA TRP A 26 -14.39 24.69 7.92
C TRP A 26 -12.94 24.50 7.43
N GLN A 27 -12.25 25.57 7.03
CA GLN A 27 -10.83 25.49 6.64
C GLN A 27 -9.93 25.01 7.79
N ASN A 28 -10.14 25.53 9.01
CA ASN A 28 -9.40 25.10 10.18
C ASN A 28 -9.65 23.63 10.52
N VAL A 29 -10.89 23.16 10.36
CA VAL A 29 -11.26 21.74 10.52
C VAL A 29 -10.58 20.89 9.43
N GLN A 30 -10.56 21.35 8.17
CA GLN A 30 -9.85 20.67 7.08
C GLN A 30 -8.35 20.53 7.37
N VAL A 31 -7.68 21.61 7.80
CA VAL A 31 -6.25 21.59 8.16
C VAL A 31 -5.98 20.65 9.34
N LYS A 32 -6.83 20.67 10.38
CA LYS A 32 -6.72 19.74 11.51
C LYS A 32 -6.90 18.29 11.06
N ALA A 33 -7.88 18.01 10.20
CA ALA A 33 -8.13 16.68 9.67
C ALA A 33 -6.97 16.18 8.80
N GLN A 34 -6.39 17.04 7.96
CA GLN A 34 -5.21 16.73 7.15
C GLN A 34 -4.00 16.38 8.04
N ASN A 35 -3.70 17.21 9.04
CA ASN A 35 -2.60 16.96 9.98
C ASN A 35 -2.83 15.68 10.80
N GLN A 36 -4.05 15.48 11.30
CA GLN A 36 -4.41 14.23 12.00
C GLN A 36 -4.25 13.01 11.10
N THR A 37 -4.55 13.12 9.80
CA THR A 37 -4.37 12.02 8.85
C THR A 37 -2.89 11.68 8.69
N ALA A 38 -2.02 12.70 8.55
CA ALA A 38 -0.58 12.49 8.47
C ALA A 38 -0.02 11.82 9.74
N ASP A 39 -0.42 12.30 10.92
CA ASP A 39 0.00 11.73 12.20
C ASP A 39 -0.51 10.29 12.38
N ARG A 40 -1.76 10.01 11.99
CA ARG A 40 -2.34 8.66 12.03
C ARG A 40 -1.63 7.70 11.07
N VAL A 41 -1.28 8.14 9.87
CA VAL A 41 -0.52 7.35 8.89
C VAL A 41 0.88 7.05 9.44
N LYS A 42 1.56 8.05 9.99
CA LYS A 42 2.88 7.89 10.60
C LYS A 42 2.85 6.90 11.76
N TYR A 43 1.92 7.07 12.70
CA TYR A 43 1.72 6.16 13.82
C TYR A 43 1.41 4.72 13.36
N SER A 44 0.56 4.57 12.33
CA SER A 44 0.26 3.26 11.75
C SER A 44 1.52 2.59 11.17
N LEU A 45 2.37 3.35 10.47
CA LEU A 45 3.60 2.84 9.87
C LEU A 45 4.65 2.46 10.92
N GLU A 46 4.78 3.27 11.98
CA GLU A 46 5.61 2.97 13.15
C GLU A 46 5.14 1.69 13.84
N MET A 47 3.83 1.50 13.99
CA MET A 47 3.26 0.28 14.56
C MET A 47 3.47 -0.93 13.66
N TRP A 48 3.28 -0.81 12.34
CA TRP A 48 3.59 -1.89 11.40
C TRP A 48 5.06 -2.31 11.48
N THR A 49 5.96 -1.33 11.61
CA THR A 49 7.39 -1.60 11.79
C THR A 49 7.66 -2.28 13.12
N LYS A 50 7.09 -1.77 14.22
CA LYS A 50 7.24 -2.33 15.57
C LYS A 50 6.79 -3.79 15.65
N TYR A 51 5.72 -4.15 14.94
CA TYR A 51 5.16 -5.50 14.93
C TYR A 51 5.64 -6.35 13.73
N GLY A 52 6.62 -5.88 12.95
CA GLY A 52 7.17 -6.64 11.82
C GLY A 52 6.19 -6.88 10.66
N MET A 53 5.12 -6.09 10.57
CA MET A 53 4.09 -6.16 9.52
C MET A 53 4.40 -5.28 8.31
N THR A 54 5.55 -4.60 8.30
CA THR A 54 5.96 -3.82 7.13
C THR A 54 6.33 -4.77 6.00
N HIS A 55 5.53 -4.75 4.92
CA HIS A 55 5.85 -5.42 3.66
C HIS A 55 7.05 -4.73 2.98
N THR A 56 8.26 -5.05 3.43
CA THR A 56 9.51 -4.47 2.94
C THR A 56 10.18 -5.26 1.83
N LEU A 57 9.76 -6.50 1.60
CA LEU A 57 10.37 -7.37 0.60
C LEU A 57 10.03 -6.89 -0.82
N GLN A 58 11.04 -6.84 -1.67
CA GLN A 58 10.90 -6.60 -3.10
C GLN A 58 10.45 -7.88 -3.82
N GLY A 59 9.86 -7.73 -5.00
CA GLY A 59 9.44 -8.86 -5.83
C GLY A 59 10.62 -9.68 -6.34
N VAL A 60 10.42 -11.00 -6.41
CA VAL A 60 11.39 -11.93 -6.99
C VAL A 60 11.42 -11.72 -8.50
N LYS A 61 12.59 -11.70 -9.13
CA LYS A 61 12.68 -11.56 -10.59
C LYS A 61 12.68 -12.94 -11.25
N ILE A 62 11.95 -13.08 -12.35
CA ILE A 62 11.92 -14.28 -13.18
C ILE A 62 12.79 -14.00 -14.41
N LEU A 63 13.87 -14.75 -14.57
CA LEU A 63 14.87 -14.56 -15.62
C LEU A 63 14.86 -15.73 -16.59
N ALA A 64 14.72 -15.49 -17.89
CA ALA A 64 14.84 -16.54 -18.89
C ALA A 64 16.32 -16.88 -19.14
N ASN A 65 16.67 -18.17 -19.15
CA ASN A 65 18.05 -18.65 -19.38
C ASN A 65 18.21 -19.44 -20.70
N GLY A 66 17.19 -19.44 -21.57
CA GLY A 66 17.16 -20.13 -22.86
C GLY A 66 16.73 -21.60 -22.80
N VAL A 67 16.83 -22.24 -21.63
CA VAL A 67 16.33 -23.61 -21.38
C VAL A 67 15.05 -23.59 -20.55
N GLY A 68 14.84 -22.53 -19.77
CA GLY A 68 13.67 -22.29 -18.94
C GLY A 68 13.77 -20.93 -18.26
N VAL A 69 13.37 -20.88 -16.99
CA VAL A 69 13.49 -19.69 -16.15
C VAL A 69 14.19 -19.99 -14.83
N GLU A 70 14.94 -19.00 -14.34
CA GLU A 70 15.55 -18.96 -13.01
C GLU A 70 14.96 -17.82 -12.20
N LEU A 71 15.03 -17.94 -10.87
CA LEU A 71 14.48 -16.95 -9.95
C LEU A 71 15.62 -16.20 -9.24
N GLU A 72 15.64 -14.88 -9.35
CA GLU A 72 16.61 -14.01 -8.66
C GLU A 72 15.93 -13.34 -7.46
N ASN A 73 16.45 -13.58 -6.26
CA ASN A 73 15.97 -12.93 -5.04
C ASN A 73 16.75 -11.63 -4.75
N PRO A 74 16.13 -10.44 -4.88
CA PRO A 74 16.80 -9.21 -4.46
C PRO A 74 16.87 -9.04 -2.94
N ASN A 75 16.18 -9.88 -2.17
CA ASN A 75 16.07 -9.79 -0.71
C ASN A 75 17.04 -10.75 -0.02
N ALA A 76 18.20 -10.26 0.42
CA ALA A 76 19.19 -11.05 1.12
C ALA A 76 18.62 -11.74 2.37
N GLY A 77 18.97 -13.02 2.57
CA GLY A 77 18.57 -13.79 3.76
C GLY A 77 17.09 -14.21 3.78
N THR A 78 16.42 -14.19 2.64
CA THR A 78 15.04 -14.66 2.50
C THR A 78 14.95 -15.83 1.53
N ASP A 79 13.92 -16.66 1.72
CA ASP A 79 13.62 -17.78 0.85
C ASP A 79 12.72 -17.34 -0.32
N ILE A 80 12.69 -18.12 -1.39
CA ILE A 80 11.69 -17.98 -2.46
C ILE A 80 10.78 -19.20 -2.43
N TYR A 81 9.47 -18.97 -2.51
CA TYR A 81 8.47 -20.01 -2.75
C TYR A 81 7.74 -19.74 -4.05
N TYR A 82 7.43 -20.81 -4.77
CA TYR A 82 6.71 -20.76 -6.04
C TYR A 82 5.67 -21.87 -6.17
N THR A 83 4.69 -21.66 -7.03
CA THR A 83 3.74 -22.67 -7.52
C THR A 83 3.82 -22.73 -9.04
N THR A 84 3.43 -23.86 -9.62
CA THR A 84 3.42 -24.08 -11.10
C THR A 84 2.00 -24.15 -11.68
N ASP A 85 0.98 -24.13 -10.82
CA ASP A 85 -0.44 -24.13 -11.17
C ASP A 85 -1.07 -22.73 -11.20
N GLY A 86 -0.30 -21.70 -10.80
CA GLY A 86 -0.70 -20.29 -10.76
C GLY A 86 -1.34 -19.83 -9.45
N SER A 87 -1.47 -20.72 -8.46
CA SER A 87 -1.97 -20.41 -7.12
C SER A 87 -0.97 -19.58 -6.31
N ASP A 88 -1.40 -18.84 -5.28
CA ASP A 88 -0.48 -18.08 -4.44
C ASP A 88 0.39 -19.04 -3.57
N PRO A 89 1.73 -18.91 -3.56
CA PRO A 89 2.59 -19.67 -2.64
C PRO A 89 2.29 -19.42 -1.17
N MET A 90 1.72 -18.26 -0.84
CA MET A 90 1.14 -17.96 0.46
C MET A 90 -0.27 -18.57 0.52
N GLY A 91 -0.42 -19.62 1.32
CA GLY A 91 -1.70 -20.24 1.61
C GLY A 91 -2.57 -19.43 2.57
N ALA A 92 -3.71 -20.01 2.93
CA ALA A 92 -4.62 -19.40 3.89
C ALA A 92 -3.90 -19.09 5.22
N ASN A 93 -4.23 -17.95 5.81
CA ASN A 93 -3.65 -17.46 7.07
C ASN A 93 -2.14 -17.14 7.03
N GLY A 94 -1.55 -16.97 5.84
CA GLY A 94 -0.15 -16.54 5.70
C GLY A 94 0.88 -17.65 5.88
N VAL A 95 0.44 -18.91 5.97
CA VAL A 95 1.31 -20.10 6.00
C VAL A 95 1.68 -20.49 4.56
N VAL A 96 2.81 -21.16 4.36
CA VAL A 96 3.19 -21.71 3.05
C VAL A 96 2.09 -22.65 2.55
N SER A 97 1.66 -22.45 1.29
CA SER A 97 0.66 -23.31 0.64
C SER A 97 1.17 -24.74 0.47
N SER A 98 0.27 -25.73 0.52
CA SER A 98 0.61 -27.13 0.22
C SER A 98 1.01 -27.36 -1.23
N THR A 99 0.65 -26.45 -2.14
CA THR A 99 1.06 -26.46 -3.55
C THR A 99 2.38 -25.73 -3.80
N ALA A 100 2.91 -25.03 -2.78
CA ALA A 100 4.13 -24.24 -2.91
C ALA A 100 5.37 -25.12 -2.75
N THR A 101 6.37 -24.85 -3.57
CA THR A 101 7.70 -25.44 -3.49
C THR A 101 8.72 -24.35 -3.15
N LYS A 102 9.66 -24.66 -2.26
CA LYS A 102 10.80 -23.78 -1.99
C LYS A 102 11.76 -23.85 -3.18
N TYR A 103 12.19 -22.69 -3.67
CA TYR A 103 13.16 -22.62 -4.75
C TYR A 103 14.58 -22.78 -4.23
N GLU A 104 15.33 -23.69 -4.84
CA GLU A 104 16.76 -23.85 -4.61
C GLU A 104 17.53 -23.11 -5.71
N ALA A 105 18.52 -22.31 -5.33
CA ALA A 105 19.27 -21.47 -6.26
C ALA A 105 19.93 -22.29 -7.38
N GLY A 106 19.78 -21.82 -8.63
CA GLY A 106 20.25 -22.53 -9.83
C GLY A 106 19.27 -23.56 -10.39
N THR A 107 18.13 -23.78 -9.74
CA THR A 107 17.06 -24.61 -10.32
C THR A 107 16.51 -23.92 -11.57
N THR A 108 16.48 -24.64 -12.69
CA THR A 108 15.76 -24.21 -13.90
C THR A 108 14.31 -24.70 -13.84
N LEU A 109 13.37 -23.77 -13.93
CA LEU A 109 11.93 -24.05 -13.98
C LEU A 109 11.42 -24.02 -15.43
N ASP A 110 10.34 -24.74 -15.70
CA ASP A 110 9.68 -24.71 -17.00
C ASP A 110 9.10 -23.31 -17.27
N ALA A 111 9.52 -22.72 -18.39
CA ALA A 111 9.04 -21.40 -18.83
C ALA A 111 7.56 -21.40 -19.23
N ASN A 112 6.96 -22.56 -19.47
CA ASN A 112 5.54 -22.69 -19.84
C ASN A 112 4.64 -22.95 -18.63
N ALA A 113 5.21 -23.17 -17.44
CA ALA A 113 4.44 -23.34 -16.21
C ALA A 113 3.72 -22.04 -15.83
N LYS A 114 2.56 -22.15 -15.17
CA LYS A 114 1.86 -20.98 -14.61
C LYS A 114 2.54 -20.60 -13.30
N LEU A 115 3.69 -19.95 -13.39
CA LEU A 115 4.45 -19.59 -12.21
C LEU A 115 3.74 -18.50 -11.41
N THR A 116 3.76 -18.65 -10.10
CA THR A 116 3.46 -17.58 -9.16
C THR A 116 4.46 -17.68 -8.02
N VAL A 117 5.14 -16.58 -7.73
CA VAL A 117 6.39 -16.56 -6.96
C VAL A 117 6.34 -15.46 -5.90
N ARG A 118 6.85 -15.74 -4.70
CA ARG A 118 7.02 -14.75 -3.63
C ARG A 118 8.30 -15.00 -2.84
N ALA A 119 8.95 -13.92 -2.39
CA ALA A 119 9.97 -13.98 -1.35
C ALA A 119 9.32 -14.17 0.02
N PHE A 120 10.00 -14.87 0.93
CA PHE A 120 9.48 -15.18 2.26
C PHE A 120 10.58 -15.07 3.32
N THR A 121 10.23 -14.40 4.41
CA THR A 121 10.89 -14.56 5.71
C THR A 121 9.81 -14.66 6.78
N THR A 122 10.16 -15.00 8.01
CA THR A 122 9.20 -15.18 9.10
C THR A 122 8.24 -13.99 9.21
N ASN A 123 6.94 -14.28 9.09
CA ASN A 123 5.84 -13.29 9.15
C ASN A 123 5.86 -12.20 8.06
N ASN A 124 6.62 -12.37 6.98
CA ASN A 124 6.70 -11.37 5.92
C ASN A 124 6.81 -12.03 4.54
N TRP A 125 5.76 -11.84 3.74
CA TRP A 125 5.69 -12.24 2.35
C TRP A 125 5.93 -11.04 1.44
N GLY A 126 6.79 -11.21 0.44
CA GLY A 126 6.99 -10.24 -0.64
C GLY A 126 5.79 -10.16 -1.57
N PRO A 127 5.78 -9.23 -2.53
CA PRO A 127 4.69 -9.12 -3.50
C PRO A 127 4.63 -10.36 -4.39
N ILE A 128 3.44 -10.62 -4.96
CA ILE A 128 3.26 -11.66 -5.96
C ILE A 128 4.01 -11.27 -7.24
N THR A 129 4.75 -12.23 -7.81
CA THR A 129 5.32 -12.13 -9.16
C THR A 129 4.88 -13.33 -10.00
N LYS A 130 4.61 -13.12 -11.29
CA LYS A 130 4.12 -14.14 -12.23
C LYS A 130 4.85 -14.00 -13.55
#